data_AF-A0A6G9XX40-F1
#
_entry.id   AF-A0A6G9XX40-F1
#
_cell.length_a   1.000
_cell.length_b   1.000
_cell.length_c   1.000
_cell.angle_alpha   90.00
_cell.angle_beta   90.00
_cell.angle_gamma   90.00
#
_symmetry.space_group_name_H-M   'P 1'
#
loop_
_entity.id
_entity.type
_entity.pdbx_description
1 polymer ?
#
loop_
_entity_poly.entity_id
_entity_poly.type
_entity_poly.pdbx_seq_one_letter_code
_entity_poly.pdbx_strand_id
1 'polypeptide(L)'
;MAAVDTMDIHAYPTECTTPVTPAEAERLAERYLAFDEDTGPGIANRITEFDSCFVVVAVFAPPAPTESDTAPSPLPIGGTVSTIDKASGAITLWPTYPVDVVAGHHATAVHNGTLIIEDTWPS
;
A
#
# COMPACT_ATOMS: atom_id res chain seq x y z
N MET A 1 16.41 -26.01 15.77
CA MET A 1 15.23 -25.20 15.39
C MET A 1 15.79 -23.86 14.95
N ALA A 2 15.98 -23.65 13.65
CA ALA A 2 16.49 -22.37 13.16
C ALA A 2 15.42 -21.32 13.47
N ALA A 3 15.81 -20.21 14.09
CA ALA A 3 14.94 -19.04 14.16
C ALA A 3 14.57 -18.71 12.71
N VAL A 4 13.27 -18.78 12.40
CA VAL A 4 12.79 -18.07 11.22
C VAL A 4 13.09 -16.62 11.55
N ASP A 5 14.07 -16.07 10.86
CA ASP A 5 14.39 -14.65 10.95
C ASP A 5 13.08 -13.93 10.64
N THR A 6 12.43 -13.44 11.69
CA THR A 6 11.10 -12.85 11.55
C THR A 6 11.40 -11.46 11.07
N MET A 7 11.25 -11.25 9.77
CA MET A 7 11.64 -10.00 9.13
C MET A 7 10.87 -8.85 9.77
N ASP A 8 11.61 -7.93 10.38
CA ASP A 8 11.04 -6.67 10.89
C ASP A 8 10.50 -5.88 9.70
N ILE A 9 9.27 -5.39 9.86
CA ILE A 9 8.58 -4.59 8.85
C ILE A 9 8.49 -3.19 9.40
N HIS A 10 9.20 -2.27 8.75
CA HIS A 10 9.23 -0.88 9.15
C HIS A 10 8.04 -0.12 8.57
N ALA A 11 7.41 0.70 9.39
CA ALA A 11 6.28 1.54 9.03
C ALA A 11 6.56 2.99 9.45
N TYR A 12 6.09 3.94 8.64
CA TYR A 12 6.42 5.35 8.81
C TYR A 12 5.19 6.14 9.28
N PRO A 13 5.36 7.04 10.27
CA PRO A 13 4.25 7.69 10.94
C PRO A 13 3.56 8.71 10.03
N THR A 14 2.25 8.90 10.24
CA THR A 14 1.44 9.92 9.56
C THR A 14 0.72 10.79 10.60
N GLU A 15 0.13 11.90 10.16
CA GLU A 15 -0.66 12.80 11.00
C GLU A 15 -2.12 12.36 11.20
N CYS A 16 -2.45 11.10 10.88
CA CYS A 16 -3.83 10.65 10.78
C CYS A 16 -4.55 10.50 12.14
N THR A 17 -5.88 10.43 12.07
CA THR A 17 -6.71 9.98 13.20
C THR A 17 -6.97 8.48 13.10
N THR A 18 -6.80 7.75 14.21
CA THR A 18 -7.02 6.31 14.29
C THR A 18 -8.31 5.95 15.03
N PRO A 19 -8.98 4.83 14.70
CA PRO A 19 -8.64 3.91 13.61
C PRO A 19 -8.86 4.56 12.24
N VAL A 20 -7.99 4.22 11.28
CA VAL A 20 -8.06 4.77 9.92
C VAL A 20 -9.35 4.33 9.25
N THR A 21 -10.10 5.31 8.72
CA THR A 21 -11.32 5.08 7.94
C THR A 21 -10.99 5.02 6.44
N PRO A 22 -11.89 4.51 5.58
CA PRO A 22 -11.67 4.53 4.13
C PRO A 22 -11.36 5.93 3.57
N ALA A 23 -12.08 6.96 4.02
CA ALA A 23 -11.84 8.35 3.58
C ALA A 23 -10.47 8.88 4.06
N GLU A 24 -10.04 8.49 5.25
CA GLU A 24 -8.72 8.86 5.75
C GLU A 24 -7.61 8.11 5.01
N ALA A 25 -7.84 6.84 4.64
CA ALA A 25 -6.91 6.07 3.82
C ALA A 25 -6.72 6.68 2.42
N GLU A 26 -7.79 7.17 1.80
CA GLU A 26 -7.74 7.93 0.54
C GLU A 26 -6.89 9.20 0.70
N ARG A 27 -7.17 10.01 1.73
CA ARG A 27 -6.40 11.23 2.05
C ARG A 27 -4.90 10.95 2.25
N LEU A 28 -4.56 9.87 2.97
CA LEU A 28 -3.18 9.48 3.22
C LEU A 28 -2.50 8.99 1.94
N ALA A 29 -3.18 8.21 1.11
CA ALA A 29 -2.65 7.76 -0.17
C ALA A 29 -2.36 8.93 -1.12
N GLU A 30 -3.24 9.94 -1.17
CA GLU A 30 -3.00 11.16 -1.95
C GLU A 30 -1.82 11.98 -1.42
N ARG A 31 -1.66 12.07 -0.10
CA ARG A 31 -0.62 12.89 0.51
C ARG A 31 0.77 12.26 0.44
N TYR A 32 0.87 10.96 0.68
CA TYR A 32 2.15 10.27 0.90
C TYR A 32 2.55 9.33 -0.24
N LEU A 33 1.58 8.87 -1.02
CA LEU A 33 1.77 7.84 -2.03
C LEU A 33 1.38 8.32 -3.43
N ALA A 34 1.14 9.63 -3.61
CA ALA A 34 0.95 10.21 -4.93
C ALA A 34 2.28 10.29 -5.68
N PHE A 35 2.19 10.13 -6.99
CA PHE A 35 3.29 10.35 -7.91
C PHE A 35 3.20 11.78 -8.43
N ASP A 36 4.35 12.41 -8.65
CA ASP A 36 4.41 13.74 -9.26
C ASP A 36 3.79 13.70 -10.66
N GLU A 37 3.08 14.77 -11.06
CA GLU A 37 2.49 14.89 -12.40
C GLU A 37 3.57 14.80 -13.49
N ASP A 38 4.81 15.19 -13.16
CA ASP A 38 6.00 15.07 -14.01
C ASP A 38 6.46 13.61 -14.24
N THR A 39 5.99 12.65 -13.43
CA THR A 39 6.30 11.21 -13.57
C THR A 39 5.52 10.56 -14.72
N GLY A 40 4.54 11.27 -15.29
CA GLY A 40 3.75 10.87 -16.45
C GLY A 40 2.24 10.84 -16.15
N PRO A 41 1.39 11.17 -17.13
CA PRO A 41 -0.05 11.21 -16.92
C PRO A 41 -0.61 9.82 -16.59
N GLY A 42 -1.49 9.78 -15.58
CA GLY A 42 -2.41 8.67 -15.38
C GLY A 42 -1.91 7.57 -14.45
N ILE A 43 -1.18 7.87 -13.38
CA ILE A 43 -1.05 6.92 -12.25
C ILE A 43 -2.10 7.28 -11.20
N ALA A 44 -2.94 6.32 -10.82
CA ALA A 44 -3.93 6.46 -9.77
C ALA A 44 -3.66 5.43 -8.66
N ASN A 45 -4.10 5.73 -7.44
CA ASN A 45 -4.04 4.78 -6.34
C ASN A 45 -5.34 3.96 -6.29
N ARG A 46 -5.19 2.63 -6.28
CA ARG A 46 -6.27 1.70 -5.98
C ARG A 46 -6.11 1.22 -4.55
N ILE A 47 -7.15 1.42 -3.74
CA ILE A 47 -7.17 1.04 -2.34
C ILE A 47 -8.06 -0.19 -2.15
N THR A 48 -7.56 -1.20 -1.44
CA THR A 48 -8.33 -2.38 -1.02
C THR A 48 -8.28 -2.49 0.50
N GLU A 49 -9.46 -2.61 1.12
CA GLU A 49 -9.59 -2.73 2.56
C GLU A 49 -9.46 -4.18 3.04
N PHE A 50 -8.68 -4.39 4.09
CA PHE A 50 -8.54 -5.65 4.83
C PHE A 50 -8.74 -5.39 6.33
N ASP A 51 -8.80 -6.45 7.13
CA ASP A 51 -9.12 -6.34 8.57
C ASP A 51 -8.13 -5.45 9.34
N SER A 52 -6.82 -5.61 9.11
CA SER A 52 -5.78 -4.83 9.81
C SER A 52 -5.29 -3.59 9.09
N CYS A 53 -5.53 -3.46 7.78
CA CYS A 53 -4.90 -2.44 6.96
C CYS A 53 -5.71 -2.08 5.71
N PHE A 54 -5.31 -1.00 5.06
CA PHE A 54 -5.61 -0.73 3.66
C PHE A 54 -4.38 -1.03 2.81
N VAL A 55 -4.52 -1.81 1.75
CA VAL A 55 -3.45 -1.99 0.75
C VAL A 55 -3.66 -1.00 -0.37
N VAL A 56 -2.64 -0.20 -0.66
CA VAL A 56 -2.61 0.80 -1.72
C VAL A 56 -1.70 0.31 -2.84
N VAL A 57 -2.21 0.27 -4.06
CA VAL A 57 -1.45 -0.09 -5.26
C VAL A 57 -1.50 1.07 -6.24
N ALA A 58 -0.32 1.50 -6.70
CA ALA A 58 -0.21 2.39 -7.84
C ALA A 58 -0.61 1.65 -9.12
N VAL A 59 -1.65 2.12 -9.80
CA VAL A 59 -2.12 1.56 -11.06
C VAL A 59 -2.06 2.61 -12.16
N PHE A 60 -1.57 2.22 -13.33
CA PHE A 60 -1.76 3.04 -14.52
C PHE A 60 -3.24 3.06 -14.88
N ALA A 61 -3.74 4.25 -15.22
CA ALA A 61 -5.05 4.45 -15.79
C ALA A 61 -5.16 3.56 -17.03
N PRO A 62 -6.26 2.79 -17.18
CA PRO A 62 -6.48 2.05 -18.40
C PRO A 62 -6.46 3.01 -19.58
N PRO A 63 -5.87 2.63 -20.73
CA PRO A 63 -6.06 3.40 -21.95
C PRO A 63 -7.57 3.52 -22.25
N ALA A 64 -7.99 4.62 -22.86
CA ALA A 64 -9.39 4.82 -23.25
C ALA A 64 -9.91 3.59 -24.01
N PRO A 65 -11.17 3.15 -23.78
CA PRO A 65 -11.71 1.99 -24.46
C PRO A 65 -11.60 2.20 -25.97
N THR A 66 -10.83 1.35 -26.63
CA THR A 66 -10.94 1.19 -28.09
C THR A 66 -12.06 0.19 -28.33
N GLU A 67 -12.87 0.37 -29.38
CA GLU A 67 -14.07 -0.45 -29.68
C GLU A 67 -13.78 -1.94 -29.99
N SER A 68 -12.60 -2.47 -29.63
CA SER A 68 -12.24 -3.87 -29.81
C SER A 68 -12.41 -4.66 -28.53
N ASP A 69 -13.03 -5.83 -28.71
CA ASP A 69 -13.22 -6.98 -27.81
C ASP A 69 -11.89 -7.53 -27.26
N THR A 70 -11.14 -6.66 -26.57
CA THR A 70 -9.79 -6.91 -26.11
C THR A 70 -9.88 -7.46 -24.69
N ALA A 71 -9.28 -8.63 -24.48
CA ALA A 71 -9.13 -9.25 -23.16
C ALA A 71 -8.68 -8.22 -22.10
N PRO A 72 -9.08 -8.37 -20.82
CA PRO A 72 -8.72 -7.42 -19.77
C PRO A 72 -7.22 -7.15 -19.80
N SER A 73 -6.84 -5.87 -19.83
CA SER A 73 -5.44 -5.45 -19.87
C SER A 73 -4.69 -6.14 -18.73
N PRO A 74 -3.52 -6.76 -18.98
CA PRO A 74 -2.74 -7.38 -17.92
C PRO A 74 -2.49 -6.35 -16.81
N LEU A 75 -2.48 -6.83 -15.56
CA LEU A 75 -2.24 -5.98 -14.40
C LEU A 75 -0.98 -5.15 -14.64
N PRO A 76 -1.01 -3.82 -14.39
CA PRO A 76 0.16 -2.98 -14.55
C PRO A 76 1.29 -3.52 -13.66
N ILE A 77 2.31 -4.11 -14.28
CA ILE A 77 3.53 -4.52 -13.60
C ILE A 77 4.35 -3.24 -13.36
N GLY A 78 4.64 -2.93 -12.09
CA GLY A 78 5.52 -1.81 -11.73
C GLY A 78 4.98 -0.83 -10.69
N GLY A 79 3.76 -1.04 -10.17
CA GLY A 79 3.25 -0.22 -9.08
C GLY A 79 3.95 -0.52 -7.75
N THR A 80 4.34 0.54 -7.02
CA THR A 80 4.64 0.45 -5.59
C THR A 80 3.40 -0.05 -4.86
N VAL A 81 3.60 -0.96 -3.91
CA VAL A 81 2.54 -1.46 -3.04
C VAL A 81 2.83 -0.98 -1.63
N SER A 82 1.82 -0.44 -0.95
CA SER A 82 1.95 0.08 0.41
C SER A 82 0.80 -0.43 1.28
N THR A 83 1.03 -0.52 2.59
CA THR A 83 -0.06 -0.73 3.56
C THR A 83 -0.20 0.49 4.45
N ILE A 84 -1.44 0.87 4.74
CA ILE A 84 -1.78 1.81 5.80
C ILE A 84 -2.35 0.97 6.94
N ASP A 85 -1.62 0.86 8.05
CA ASP A 85 -2.10 0.14 9.24
C ASP A 85 -3.30 0.87 9.85
N LYS A 86 -4.39 0.14 10.15
CA LYS A 86 -5.62 0.78 10.65
C LYS A 86 -5.48 1.29 12.08
N ALA A 87 -4.66 0.64 12.89
CA ALA A 87 -4.55 0.95 14.32
C ALA A 87 -3.66 2.18 14.57
N SER A 88 -2.58 2.32 13.80
CA SER A 88 -1.57 3.37 13.95
C SER A 88 -1.60 4.42 12.85
N GLY A 89 -2.14 4.09 11.68
CA GLY A 89 -2.03 4.93 10.49
C GLY A 89 -0.65 4.98 9.85
N ALA A 90 0.28 4.16 10.32
CA ALA A 90 1.62 4.12 9.77
C ALA A 90 1.62 3.43 8.39
N ILE A 91 2.53 3.87 7.53
CA ILE A 91 2.66 3.40 6.15
C ILE A 91 3.87 2.46 6.03
N THR A 92 3.66 1.25 5.54
CA THR A 92 4.75 0.35 5.11
C THR A 92 4.88 0.40 3.59
N LEU A 93 6.11 0.39 3.10
CA LEU A 93 6.44 0.29 1.68
C LEU A 93 6.85 -1.14 1.34
N TRP A 94 6.27 -1.71 0.29
CA TRP A 94 6.51 -3.08 -0.13
C TRP A 94 7.09 -3.15 -1.56
N PRO A 95 7.89 -4.20 -1.86
CA PRO A 95 8.10 -4.59 -3.25
C PRO A 95 6.77 -4.95 -3.92
N THR A 96 6.74 -4.96 -5.25
CA THR A 96 5.52 -5.33 -6.00
C THR A 96 5.13 -6.79 -5.73
N TYR A 97 4.08 -6.98 -4.93
CA TYR A 97 3.49 -8.27 -4.58
C TYR A 97 1.96 -8.24 -4.72
N PRO A 98 1.29 -9.40 -4.85
CA PRO A 98 -0.16 -9.48 -4.78
C PRO A 98 -0.72 -8.90 -3.48
N VAL A 99 -1.86 -8.22 -3.57
CA VAL A 99 -2.45 -7.46 -2.44
C VAL A 99 -2.81 -8.33 -1.24
N ASP A 100 -3.24 -9.56 -1.48
CA ASP A 100 -3.58 -10.57 -0.48
C ASP A 100 -2.33 -11.09 0.25
N VAL A 101 -1.23 -11.28 -0.48
CA VAL A 101 0.07 -11.65 0.10
C VAL A 101 0.59 -10.54 1.00
N VAL A 102 0.54 -9.29 0.55
CA VAL A 102 0.95 -8.11 1.34
C VAL A 102 0.09 -7.97 2.60
N ALA A 103 -1.24 -8.07 2.47
CA ALA A 103 -2.14 -8.02 3.62
C ALA A 103 -1.85 -9.14 4.64
N GLY A 104 -1.55 -10.36 4.17
CA GLY A 104 -1.18 -11.48 5.02
C GLY A 104 0.14 -11.26 5.77
N HIS A 105 1.16 -10.73 5.10
CA HIS A 105 2.43 -10.38 5.74
C HIS A 105 2.27 -9.25 6.76
N HIS A 106 1.51 -8.20 6.44
CA HIS A 106 1.19 -7.14 7.39
C HIS A 106 0.47 -7.68 8.63
N ALA A 107 -0.58 -8.49 8.45
CA ALA A 107 -1.33 -9.08 9.56
C ALA A 107 -0.44 -9.96 10.45
N THR A 108 0.48 -10.73 9.84
CA THR A 108 1.47 -11.54 10.57
C THR A 108 2.42 -10.66 11.39
N ALA A 109 2.88 -9.53 10.83
CA ALA A 109 3.76 -8.60 11.50
C ALA A 109 3.11 -7.95 12.73
N VAL A 110 1.86 -7.50 12.57
CA VAL A 110 1.05 -6.95 13.67
C VAL A 110 0.86 -8.01 14.76
N HIS A 111 0.49 -9.23 14.38
CA HIS A 111 0.26 -10.32 15.33
C HIS A 111 1.53 -10.69 16.12
N ASN A 112 2.67 -10.71 15.44
CA ASN A 112 3.95 -11.10 16.03
C ASN A 112 4.67 -9.94 16.75
N GLY A 113 4.16 -8.70 16.62
CA GLY A 113 4.82 -7.52 17.17
C GLY A 113 6.10 -7.12 16.43
N THR A 114 6.23 -7.48 15.14
CA THR A 114 7.38 -7.15 14.29
C THR A 114 7.10 -6.03 13.30
N LEU A 115 5.94 -5.34 13.44
CA LEU A 115 5.67 -4.07 12.78
C LEU A 115 6.31 -2.94 13.61
N ILE A 116 7.41 -2.39 13.12
CA ILE A 116 8.18 -1.34 13.80
C ILE A 116 7.75 0.02 13.26
N ILE A 117 7.13 0.84 14.10
CA ILE A 117 6.78 2.21 13.75
C ILE A 117 8.00 3.08 14.01
N GLU A 118 8.55 3.65 12.94
CA GLU A 118 9.68 4.56 12.98
C GLU A 118 9.30 5.94 13.53
N ASP A 119 10.29 6.69 14.00
CA ASP A 119 10.08 8.07 14.47
C ASP A 119 9.87 9.05 13.30
N THR A 120 10.49 8.77 12.15
CA THR A 120 10.49 9.65 10.98
C THR A 120 10.52 8.88 9.66
N TRP A 121 10.13 9.56 8.58
CA TRP A 121 10.30 9.05 7.22
C TRP A 121 11.79 8.96 6.82
N PRO A 122 12.15 8.02 5.92
CA PRO A 122 13.49 7.95 5.36
C PRO A 122 13.76 9.18 4.49
N SER A 123 14.99 9.69 4.56
CA SER A 123 15.50 10.85 3.81
C SER A 123 16.11 10.49 2.48
#